data_AF-A0A9W8R7T9-F1
#
_entry.id   AF-A0A9W8R7T9-F1
#
_cell.length_a   1.000
_cell.length_b   1.000
_cell.length_c   1.000
_cell.angle_alpha   90.00
_cell.angle_beta   90.00
_cell.angle_gamma   90.00
#
_symmetry.space_group_name_H-M   'P 1'
#
loop_
_entity.id
_entity.type
_entity.pdbx_description
1 polymer ?
#
loop_
_entity_poly.entity_id
_entity_poly.type
_entity_poly.pdbx_seq_one_letter_code
_entity_poly.pdbx_strand_id
1 'polypeptide(L)'
;MYKAIKELVPDAAFSIFTGDVVDHAIWNTSIPYNEGQIVESYVSMDNHLGIVYGTAGNHEAHPTNAFQPNSIGNSSQWIYDLLSGIWSHWIGPKAAVTAEELGAYSTRYPHGNLRVISLNTNLFYRGNFWLFQKDMLRDPSGQIEWLVRELDAAEKAGEHVYIIGHMPLGDRNAFHDQSHYLNEVVNRYSGTIAAMFYGHTHRDHFQITYADSSNRSFSNALVTSYIGPSLTPMSGMPSFRVYDVDPVTFAVLDATTYSADMTSDTYQTQGPVWKKYYSAKETYGPLTNPPLTHPHAELTAAFWHNITERFETDQKAFDDFMLRMSRGWKQLECNEDCRETQICQLRAARSEDNCDVPTLGIYYQRRMEDSSERDECGISVIQATLSALVSKKGVLEMLQGLLLGKNLELFD
;
A
#
# COMPACT_ATOMS: atom_id res chain seq x y z
N MET A 1 17.44 10.48 -5.60
CA MET A 1 16.66 9.37 -6.18
C MET A 1 16.54 9.49 -7.69
N TYR A 2 15.86 10.50 -8.23
CA TYR A 2 15.60 10.58 -9.68
C TYR A 2 16.83 10.50 -10.59
N LYS A 3 17.94 11.15 -10.22
CA LYS A 3 19.23 11.01 -10.93
C LYS A 3 19.69 9.54 -10.98
N ALA A 4 19.58 8.83 -9.86
CA ALA A 4 19.95 7.42 -9.79
C ALA A 4 19.01 6.54 -10.63
N ILE A 5 17.71 6.85 -10.70
CA ILE A 5 16.77 6.16 -11.61
C ILE A 5 17.24 6.32 -13.07
N LYS A 6 17.54 7.54 -13.50
CA LYS A 6 18.06 7.80 -14.87
C LYS A 6 19.38 7.09 -15.18
N GLU A 7 20.23 6.87 -14.18
CA GLU A 7 21.53 6.21 -14.34
C GLU A 7 21.42 4.67 -14.29
N LEU A 8 20.59 4.14 -13.40
CA LEU A 8 20.49 2.71 -13.11
C LEU A 8 19.47 2.01 -14.01
N VAL A 9 18.40 2.70 -14.41
CA VAL A 9 17.29 2.18 -15.22
C VAL A 9 16.85 3.23 -16.27
N PRO A 10 17.76 3.62 -17.19
CA PRO A 10 17.50 4.68 -18.17
C PRO A 10 16.34 4.38 -19.14
N ASP A 11 15.99 3.11 -19.28
CA ASP A 11 15.00 2.56 -20.21
C ASP A 11 13.68 2.17 -19.54
N ALA A 12 13.43 2.63 -18.30
CA ALA A 12 12.18 2.40 -17.60
C ALA A 12 10.97 2.82 -18.45
N ALA A 13 10.07 1.88 -18.73
CA ALA A 13 8.90 2.06 -19.58
C ALA A 13 7.91 3.10 -19.05
N PHE A 14 7.71 3.10 -17.73
CA PHE A 14 6.91 4.05 -16.96
C PHE A 14 7.24 3.91 -15.47
N SER A 15 6.70 4.81 -14.65
CA SER A 15 6.80 4.78 -13.19
C SER A 15 5.42 4.64 -12.55
N ILE A 16 5.35 3.93 -11.42
CA ILE A 16 4.17 3.90 -10.55
C ILE A 16 4.51 4.71 -9.29
N PHE A 17 3.65 5.67 -8.93
CA PHE A 17 3.82 6.47 -7.72
C PHE A 17 2.58 6.35 -6.83
N THR A 18 2.74 5.67 -5.69
CA THR A 18 1.61 5.29 -4.84
C THR A 18 1.26 6.31 -3.76
N GLY A 19 1.48 7.62 -3.98
CA GLY A 19 1.04 8.69 -3.06
C GLY A 19 1.88 8.86 -1.79
N ASP A 20 1.30 9.52 -0.78
CA ASP A 20 1.93 9.98 0.47
C ASP A 20 3.05 11.00 0.26
N VAL A 21 2.70 12.09 -0.43
CA VAL A 21 3.60 13.25 -0.65
C VAL A 21 3.76 14.10 0.62
N VAL A 22 2.65 14.35 1.32
CA VAL A 22 2.61 15.30 2.46
C VAL A 22 3.21 14.65 3.69
N ASP A 23 4.01 15.40 4.45
CA ASP A 23 4.73 14.87 5.60
C ASP A 23 3.82 14.53 6.80
N HIS A 24 4.42 13.97 7.85
CA HIS A 24 3.71 13.47 9.03
C HIS A 24 3.43 14.54 10.11
N ALA A 25 3.81 15.81 9.90
CA ALA A 25 3.44 16.92 10.77
C ALA A 25 1.96 17.33 10.56
N ILE A 26 1.06 16.35 10.67
CA ILE A 26 -0.37 16.45 10.34
C ILE A 26 -1.07 17.61 11.08
N TRP A 27 -0.57 17.97 12.27
CA TRP A 27 -1.07 19.07 13.09
C TRP A 27 -0.76 20.46 12.51
N ASN A 28 0.13 20.54 11.51
CA ASN A 28 0.58 21.76 10.87
C ASN A 28 0.40 21.73 9.34
N THR A 29 -0.60 20.98 8.87
CA THR A 29 -0.99 20.94 7.45
C THR A 29 -2.16 21.89 7.17
N SER A 30 -2.38 22.22 5.90
CA SER A 30 -3.55 22.96 5.39
C SER A 30 -3.76 22.61 3.93
N ILE A 31 -4.94 22.89 3.36
CA ILE A 31 -5.19 22.63 1.92
C ILE A 31 -4.11 23.30 1.04
N PRO A 32 -3.81 24.61 1.15
CA PRO A 32 -2.78 25.23 0.31
C PRO A 32 -1.37 24.65 0.49
N TYR A 33 -1.04 24.22 1.71
CA TYR A 33 0.24 23.55 1.98
C TYR A 33 0.32 22.21 1.24
N ASN A 34 -0.71 21.38 1.37
CA ASN A 34 -0.78 20.08 0.72
C ASN A 34 -0.77 20.22 -0.81
N GLU A 35 -1.56 21.13 -1.37
CA GLU A 35 -1.57 21.43 -2.81
C GLU A 35 -0.16 21.80 -3.30
N GLY A 36 0.54 22.68 -2.58
CA GLY A 36 1.92 23.07 -2.91
C GLY A 36 2.87 21.88 -2.93
N GLN A 37 2.87 21.03 -1.90
CA GLN A 37 3.74 19.85 -1.83
C GLN A 37 3.42 18.83 -2.94
N ILE A 38 2.14 18.61 -3.23
CA ILE A 38 1.68 17.71 -4.30
C ILE A 38 2.16 18.23 -5.66
N VAL A 39 1.92 19.51 -5.96
CA VAL A 39 2.34 20.14 -7.22
C VAL A 39 3.86 20.07 -7.38
N GLU A 40 4.62 20.47 -6.37
CA GLU A 40 6.09 20.43 -6.41
C GLU A 40 6.63 19.02 -6.66
N SER A 41 6.03 18.01 -6.01
CA SER A 41 6.43 16.61 -6.16
C SER A 41 6.15 16.09 -7.57
N TYR A 42 4.95 16.33 -8.12
CA TYR A 42 4.61 15.88 -9.46
C TYR A 42 5.35 16.66 -10.56
N VAL A 43 5.60 17.97 -10.38
CA VAL A 43 6.48 18.75 -11.27
C VAL A 43 7.89 18.17 -11.26
N SER A 44 8.40 17.78 -10.09
CA SER A 44 9.72 17.14 -9.99
C SER A 44 9.74 15.79 -10.70
N MET A 45 8.68 14.97 -10.56
CA MET A 45 8.55 13.71 -11.28
C MET A 45 8.49 13.92 -12.79
N ASP A 46 7.67 14.85 -13.28
CA ASP A 46 7.54 15.16 -14.72
C ASP A 46 8.88 15.60 -15.35
N ASN A 47 9.66 16.41 -14.63
CA ASN A 47 10.98 16.84 -15.09
C ASN A 47 12.02 15.71 -15.15
N HIS A 48 11.79 14.59 -14.46
CA HIS A 48 12.80 13.55 -14.28
C HIS A 48 12.40 12.15 -14.74
N LEU A 49 11.12 11.88 -14.93
CA LEU A 49 10.58 10.57 -15.29
C LEU A 49 9.84 10.67 -16.62
N GLY A 50 9.53 9.51 -17.21
CA GLY A 50 8.65 9.44 -18.37
C GLY A 50 7.18 9.49 -17.95
N ILE A 51 6.42 8.47 -18.32
CA ILE A 51 5.03 8.33 -17.89
C ILE A 51 4.99 7.99 -16.39
N VAL A 52 4.15 8.70 -15.63
CA VAL A 52 3.93 8.43 -14.20
C VAL A 52 2.46 8.10 -13.97
N TYR A 53 2.19 6.89 -13.47
CA TYR A 53 0.86 6.47 -13.02
C TYR A 53 0.76 6.63 -11.51
N GLY A 54 -0.01 7.64 -11.08
CA GLY A 54 -0.21 7.99 -9.68
C GLY A 54 -1.47 7.38 -9.03
N THR A 55 -1.48 7.30 -7.70
CA THR A 55 -2.68 7.18 -6.87
C THR A 55 -2.55 8.09 -5.64
N ALA A 56 -3.67 8.45 -5.02
CA ALA A 56 -3.67 9.26 -3.80
C ALA A 56 -3.34 8.41 -2.57
N GLY A 57 -2.39 8.87 -1.76
CA GLY A 57 -2.14 8.33 -0.43
C GLY A 57 -3.09 8.92 0.62
N ASN A 58 -2.90 8.52 1.87
CA ASN A 58 -3.76 8.99 2.95
C ASN A 58 -3.33 10.38 3.47
N HIS A 59 -2.09 10.79 3.20
CA HIS A 59 -1.55 12.09 3.61
C HIS A 59 -1.90 13.25 2.67
N GLU A 60 -2.34 13.00 1.43
CA GLU A 60 -2.75 14.07 0.50
C GLU A 60 -3.89 14.94 1.06
N ALA A 61 -4.81 14.35 1.83
CA ALA A 61 -5.95 15.06 2.39
C ALA A 61 -5.60 15.97 3.58
N HIS A 62 -6.39 17.03 3.74
CA HIS A 62 -6.41 17.84 4.95
C HIS A 62 -7.84 17.96 5.49
N PRO A 63 -8.11 17.53 6.74
CA PRO A 63 -7.21 16.80 7.63
C PRO A 63 -6.76 15.45 7.04
N THR A 64 -5.60 14.94 7.48
CA THR A 64 -5.04 13.66 7.03
C THR A 64 -6.07 12.53 7.13
N ASN A 65 -6.07 11.61 6.15
CA ASN A 65 -6.99 10.49 5.96
C ASN A 65 -8.42 10.86 5.54
N ALA A 66 -8.80 12.15 5.55
CA ALA A 66 -10.19 12.56 5.43
C ALA A 66 -10.70 12.59 3.97
N PHE A 67 -10.86 11.40 3.37
CA PHE A 67 -11.43 11.21 2.04
C PHE A 67 -12.95 11.00 2.11
N GLN A 68 -13.73 12.04 1.83
CA GLN A 68 -15.19 11.99 1.84
C GLN A 68 -15.71 11.25 0.61
N PRO A 69 -16.51 10.16 0.78
CA PRO A 69 -17.24 9.53 -0.32
C PRO A 69 -18.22 10.50 -1.00
N ASN A 70 -18.36 10.39 -2.32
CA ASN A 70 -19.18 11.29 -3.14
C ASN A 70 -20.68 11.24 -2.78
N SER A 71 -21.14 10.11 -2.25
CA SER A 71 -22.52 9.94 -1.76
C SER A 71 -22.81 10.73 -0.47
N ILE A 72 -21.76 11.20 0.22
CA ILE A 72 -21.85 11.94 1.48
C ILE A 72 -21.63 13.44 1.24
N GLY A 73 -20.67 13.80 0.40
CA GLY A 73 -20.34 15.18 0.08
C GLY A 73 -19.11 15.30 -0.81
N ASN A 74 -18.57 16.52 -0.91
CA ASN A 74 -17.51 16.87 -1.86
C ASN A 74 -16.27 17.51 -1.19
N SER A 75 -16.05 17.30 0.11
CA SER A 75 -14.95 17.92 0.86
C SER A 75 -13.56 17.49 0.37
N SER A 76 -13.48 16.37 -0.35
CA SER A 76 -12.24 15.86 -0.96
C SER A 76 -12.10 16.20 -2.44
N GLN A 77 -13.06 16.92 -3.03
CA GLN A 77 -13.07 17.22 -4.47
C GLN A 77 -11.83 18.00 -4.90
N TRP A 78 -11.34 18.92 -4.06
CA TRP A 78 -10.12 19.69 -4.37
C TRP A 78 -8.89 18.78 -4.63
N ILE A 79 -8.81 17.63 -3.96
CA ILE A 79 -7.73 16.64 -4.18
C ILE A 79 -7.91 16.00 -5.54
N TYR A 80 -9.14 15.62 -5.88
CA TYR A 80 -9.44 14.94 -7.14
C TYR A 80 -9.27 15.89 -8.32
N ASP A 81 -9.70 17.15 -8.21
CA ASP A 81 -9.48 18.19 -9.22
C ASP A 81 -8.00 18.45 -9.45
N LEU A 82 -7.21 18.56 -8.37
CA LEU A 82 -5.77 18.78 -8.45
C LEU A 82 -5.06 17.60 -9.11
N LEU A 83 -5.29 16.38 -8.62
CA LEU A 83 -4.61 15.19 -9.10
C LEU A 83 -5.03 14.83 -10.53
N SER A 84 -6.31 14.93 -10.87
CA SER A 84 -6.80 14.68 -12.23
C SER A 84 -6.19 15.65 -13.24
N GLY A 85 -6.10 16.94 -12.88
CA GLY A 85 -5.45 17.97 -13.68
C GLY A 85 -3.98 17.66 -13.93
N ILE A 86 -3.24 17.31 -12.87
CA ILE A 86 -1.83 16.91 -12.96
C ILE A 86 -1.67 15.65 -13.82
N TRP A 87 -2.42 14.58 -13.54
CA TRP A 87 -2.27 13.30 -14.22
C TRP A 87 -2.73 13.31 -15.67
N SER A 88 -3.58 14.27 -16.07
CA SER A 88 -4.28 14.30 -17.36
C SER A 88 -3.38 14.07 -18.58
N HIS A 89 -2.15 14.58 -18.55
CA HIS A 89 -1.20 14.43 -19.66
C HIS A 89 -0.59 13.02 -19.77
N TRP A 90 -0.54 12.24 -18.67
CA TRP A 90 -0.10 10.84 -18.67
C TRP A 90 -1.23 9.86 -18.91
N ILE A 91 -2.43 10.13 -18.39
CA ILE A 91 -3.55 9.19 -18.41
C ILE A 91 -4.56 9.48 -19.52
N GLY A 92 -4.50 10.66 -20.12
CA GLY A 92 -5.41 11.14 -21.14
C GLY A 92 -6.71 11.76 -20.59
N PRO A 93 -7.42 12.56 -21.40
CA PRO A 93 -8.55 13.36 -20.92
C PRO A 93 -9.73 12.52 -20.40
N LYS A 94 -10.00 11.36 -21.01
CA LYS A 94 -11.10 10.49 -20.57
C LYS A 94 -10.85 9.94 -19.17
N ALA A 95 -9.62 9.46 -18.91
CA ALA A 95 -9.25 8.93 -17.60
C ALA A 95 -9.15 10.04 -16.55
N ALA A 96 -8.76 11.25 -16.95
CA ALA A 96 -8.75 12.42 -16.08
C ALA A 96 -10.15 12.79 -15.56
N VAL A 97 -11.18 12.74 -16.42
CA VAL A 97 -12.57 12.95 -15.97
C VAL A 97 -12.98 11.93 -14.91
N THR A 98 -12.66 10.64 -15.12
CA THR A 98 -12.95 9.62 -14.09
C THR A 98 -12.13 9.84 -12.81
N ALA A 99 -10.88 10.29 -12.92
CA ALA A 99 -10.04 10.64 -11.77
C ALA A 99 -10.63 11.80 -10.97
N GLU A 100 -11.14 12.83 -11.64
CA GLU A 100 -11.82 13.97 -11.03
C GLU A 100 -13.11 13.53 -10.32
N GLU A 101 -13.88 12.64 -10.94
CA GLU A 101 -15.15 12.16 -10.39
C GLU A 101 -14.95 11.18 -9.22
N LEU A 102 -14.01 10.23 -9.31
CA LEU A 102 -13.92 9.09 -8.37
C LEU A 102 -12.66 9.11 -7.49
N GLY A 103 -11.66 9.93 -7.81
CA GLY A 103 -10.30 9.78 -7.28
C GLY A 103 -9.58 8.53 -7.79
N ALA A 104 -10.13 7.88 -8.83
CA ALA A 104 -9.67 6.62 -9.40
C ALA A 104 -9.71 6.70 -10.94
N TYR A 105 -8.85 5.98 -11.64
CA TYR A 105 -8.83 6.00 -13.11
C TYR A 105 -8.36 4.70 -13.73
N SER A 106 -8.66 4.54 -15.03
CA SER A 106 -8.23 3.42 -15.85
C SER A 106 -7.69 3.95 -17.16
N THR A 107 -6.46 3.57 -17.52
CA THR A 107 -5.82 4.02 -18.76
C THR A 107 -4.98 2.92 -19.38
N ARG A 108 -4.86 2.94 -20.70
CA ARG A 108 -3.99 1.99 -21.43
C ARG A 108 -2.57 2.53 -21.47
N TYR A 109 -1.61 1.64 -21.23
CA TYR A 109 -0.21 1.93 -21.52
C TYR A 109 -0.04 2.09 -23.05
N PRO A 110 0.54 3.21 -23.54
CA PRO A 110 0.59 3.49 -24.97
C PRO A 110 1.49 2.54 -25.79
N HIS A 111 2.38 1.79 -25.16
CA HIS A 111 3.35 0.94 -25.87
C HIS A 111 3.18 -0.56 -25.58
N GLY A 112 1.99 -0.99 -25.17
CA GLY A 112 1.74 -2.40 -24.88
C GLY A 112 0.27 -2.72 -24.62
N ASN A 113 -0.04 -4.01 -24.45
CA ASN A 113 -1.39 -4.48 -24.16
C ASN A 113 -1.66 -4.54 -22.65
N LEU A 114 -1.29 -3.45 -21.96
CA LEU A 114 -1.43 -3.29 -20.51
C LEU A 114 -2.42 -2.15 -20.23
N ARG A 115 -3.28 -2.37 -19.25
CA ARG A 115 -4.09 -1.33 -18.61
C ARG A 115 -3.64 -1.12 -17.18
N VAL A 116 -3.51 0.14 -16.80
CA VAL A 116 -3.23 0.54 -15.42
C VAL A 116 -4.52 1.09 -14.83
N ILE A 117 -4.94 0.51 -13.71
CA ILE A 117 -6.12 0.92 -12.94
C ILE A 117 -5.64 1.43 -11.59
N SER A 118 -5.86 2.72 -11.33
CA SER A 118 -5.56 3.38 -10.07
C SER A 118 -6.80 3.43 -9.20
N LEU A 119 -6.70 2.87 -7.99
CA LEU A 119 -7.75 2.88 -6.99
C LEU A 119 -7.45 3.92 -5.90
N ASN A 120 -8.49 4.60 -5.44
CA ASN A 120 -8.50 5.36 -4.20
C ASN A 120 -8.77 4.42 -3.02
N THR A 121 -7.71 3.82 -2.48
CA THR A 121 -7.80 2.90 -1.34
C THR A 121 -8.13 3.60 -0.01
N ASN A 122 -8.12 4.93 0.05
CA ASN A 122 -8.54 5.68 1.25
C ASN A 122 -10.03 5.49 1.56
N LEU A 123 -10.82 5.11 0.55
CA LEU A 123 -12.22 4.75 0.71
C LEU A 123 -12.43 3.38 1.40
N PHE A 124 -11.34 2.66 1.68
CA PHE A 124 -11.36 1.37 2.41
C PHE A 124 -10.60 1.44 3.73
N TYR A 125 -10.07 2.61 4.09
CA TYR A 125 -9.16 2.81 5.21
C TYR A 125 -9.91 3.11 6.51
N ARG A 126 -9.61 2.37 7.59
CA ARG A 126 -10.17 2.59 8.94
C ARG A 126 -9.82 3.95 9.53
N GLY A 127 -8.71 4.55 9.12
CA GLY A 127 -8.34 5.91 9.53
C GLY A 127 -9.17 7.01 8.84
N ASN A 128 -9.96 6.67 7.82
CA ASN A 128 -10.86 7.61 7.16
C ASN A 128 -12.20 7.68 7.91
N PHE A 129 -12.33 8.68 8.79
CA PHE A 129 -13.51 8.81 9.64
C PHE A 129 -14.80 9.17 8.90
N TRP A 130 -14.74 9.60 7.64
CA TRP A 130 -15.93 9.79 6.81
C TRP A 130 -16.69 8.48 6.55
N LEU A 131 -16.05 7.32 6.69
CA LEU A 131 -16.67 6.03 6.42
C LEU A 131 -17.58 5.55 7.55
N PHE A 132 -17.42 6.07 8.77
CA PHE A 132 -18.22 5.71 9.95
C PHE A 132 -19.58 6.40 9.92
N GLN A 133 -20.41 6.01 8.95
CA GLN A 133 -21.79 6.45 8.83
C GLN A 133 -22.71 5.59 9.68
N LYS A 134 -23.95 6.06 9.89
CA LYS A 134 -24.99 5.27 10.59
C LYS A 134 -25.16 3.89 9.94
N ASP A 135 -25.19 3.88 8.60
CA ASP A 135 -25.14 2.68 7.78
C ASP A 135 -23.83 2.75 6.98
N MET A 136 -22.90 1.82 7.27
CA MET A 136 -21.61 1.77 6.58
C MET A 136 -21.82 1.59 5.07
N LEU A 137 -21.10 2.37 4.26
CA LEU A 137 -21.19 2.29 2.81
C LEU A 137 -20.52 1.00 2.31
N ARG A 138 -21.29 0.18 1.59
CA ARG A 138 -20.78 -1.07 0.98
C ARG A 138 -19.73 -0.82 -0.10
N ASP A 139 -20.00 0.14 -0.98
CA ASP A 139 -19.12 0.56 -2.06
C ASP A 139 -19.03 2.09 -2.10
N PRO A 140 -18.16 2.70 -1.26
CA PRO A 140 -18.03 4.15 -1.22
C PRO A 140 -17.63 4.69 -2.60
N SER A 141 -18.39 5.69 -3.08
CA SER A 141 -18.26 6.28 -4.42
C SER A 141 -18.45 5.32 -5.60
N GLY A 142 -19.00 4.10 -5.40
CA GLY A 142 -19.24 3.16 -6.51
C GLY A 142 -17.96 2.63 -7.18
N GLN A 143 -16.84 2.69 -6.48
CA GLN A 143 -15.52 2.36 -7.02
C GLN A 143 -15.37 0.88 -7.36
N ILE A 144 -15.96 -0.03 -6.57
CA ILE A 144 -15.89 -1.47 -6.82
C ILE A 144 -16.73 -1.83 -8.06
N GLU A 145 -17.94 -1.27 -8.18
CA GLU A 145 -18.76 -1.45 -9.38
C GLU A 145 -18.02 -0.94 -10.63
N TRP A 146 -17.41 0.24 -10.56
CA TRP A 146 -16.62 0.80 -11.65
C TRP A 146 -15.43 -0.10 -12.01
N LEU A 147 -14.68 -0.59 -11.03
CA LEU A 147 -13.56 -1.51 -11.24
C LEU A 147 -14.00 -2.80 -11.97
N VAL A 148 -15.12 -3.39 -11.58
CA VAL A 148 -15.66 -4.60 -12.25
C VAL A 148 -15.89 -4.34 -13.75
N ARG A 149 -16.41 -3.16 -14.11
CA ARG A 149 -16.64 -2.80 -15.52
C ARG A 149 -15.34 -2.62 -16.29
N GLU A 150 -14.32 -2.01 -15.67
CA GLU A 150 -13.01 -1.84 -16.28
C GLU A 150 -12.28 -3.18 -16.49
N LEU A 151 -12.34 -4.08 -15.50
CA LEU A 151 -11.74 -5.42 -15.60
C LEU A 151 -12.46 -6.31 -16.61
N ASP A 152 -13.80 -6.28 -16.66
CA ASP A 152 -14.58 -7.00 -17.67
C ASP A 152 -14.24 -6.51 -19.09
N ALA A 153 -14.09 -5.18 -19.27
CA ALA A 153 -13.69 -4.61 -20.54
C ALA A 153 -12.25 -5.03 -20.94
N ALA A 154 -11.33 -5.04 -19.97
CA ALA A 154 -9.95 -5.48 -20.18
C ALA A 154 -9.87 -6.97 -20.56
N GLU A 155 -10.60 -7.83 -19.84
CA GLU A 155 -10.69 -9.28 -20.11
C GLU A 155 -11.23 -9.54 -21.54
N LYS A 156 -12.31 -8.87 -21.94
CA LYS A 156 -12.88 -8.98 -23.30
C LYS A 156 -11.95 -8.46 -24.39
N ALA A 157 -11.11 -7.48 -24.06
CA ALA A 157 -10.09 -6.94 -24.96
C ALA A 157 -8.79 -7.76 -24.96
N GLY A 158 -8.69 -8.79 -24.12
CA GLY A 158 -7.48 -9.60 -23.94
C GLY A 158 -6.30 -8.80 -23.38
N GLU A 159 -6.56 -7.73 -22.64
CA GLU A 159 -5.53 -6.90 -22.00
C GLU A 159 -5.03 -7.53 -20.69
N HIS A 160 -3.79 -7.22 -20.31
CA HIS A 160 -3.30 -7.44 -18.94
C HIS A 160 -3.55 -6.21 -18.09
N VAL A 161 -3.73 -6.39 -16.77
CA VAL A 161 -4.03 -5.29 -15.86
C VAL A 161 -3.03 -5.20 -14.72
N TYR A 162 -2.54 -3.99 -14.47
CA TYR A 162 -1.97 -3.59 -13.20
C TYR A 162 -2.99 -2.81 -12.38
N ILE A 163 -3.17 -3.21 -11.13
CA ILE A 163 -3.94 -2.41 -10.16
C ILE A 163 -2.94 -1.70 -9.25
N ILE A 164 -3.09 -0.39 -9.11
CA ILE A 164 -2.27 0.41 -8.18
C ILE A 164 -3.18 1.04 -7.12
N GLY A 165 -2.70 1.08 -5.89
CA GLY A 165 -3.37 1.73 -4.76
C GLY A 165 -2.33 2.19 -3.75
N HIS A 166 -2.74 2.99 -2.77
CA HIS A 166 -1.81 3.39 -1.72
C HIS A 166 -1.72 2.32 -0.63
N MET A 167 -2.86 2.01 0.01
CA MET A 167 -2.95 1.06 1.11
C MET A 167 -3.23 -0.35 0.58
N PRO A 168 -2.44 -1.37 0.97
CA PRO A 168 -2.72 -2.76 0.61
C PRO A 168 -3.95 -3.29 1.37
N LEU A 169 -4.72 -4.17 0.74
CA LEU A 169 -6.05 -4.57 1.21
C LEU A 169 -6.02 -5.61 2.33
N GLY A 170 -4.91 -6.35 2.46
CA GLY A 170 -4.68 -7.26 3.58
C GLY A 170 -4.22 -6.56 4.85
N ASP A 171 -3.93 -5.26 4.78
CA ASP A 171 -3.50 -4.49 5.95
C ASP A 171 -4.61 -4.44 7.02
N ARG A 172 -4.21 -4.47 8.29
CA ARG A 172 -5.14 -4.38 9.42
C ARG A 172 -5.94 -3.08 9.43
N ASN A 173 -5.44 -2.06 8.75
CA ASN A 173 -6.11 -0.78 8.61
C ASN A 173 -7.16 -0.76 7.49
N ALA A 174 -7.32 -1.82 6.69
CA ALA A 174 -8.44 -1.93 5.76
C ALA A 174 -9.70 -2.44 6.49
N PHE A 175 -10.86 -1.91 6.14
CA PHE A 175 -12.13 -2.50 6.57
C PHE A 175 -12.32 -3.89 5.97
N HIS A 176 -12.89 -4.81 6.74
CA HIS A 176 -13.09 -6.20 6.32
C HIS A 176 -14.01 -6.28 5.10
N ASP A 177 -15.19 -5.67 5.16
CA ASP A 177 -16.19 -5.71 4.10
C ASP A 177 -15.65 -5.25 2.74
N GLN A 178 -15.08 -4.06 2.66
CA GLN A 178 -14.57 -3.51 1.38
C GLN A 178 -13.35 -4.29 0.88
N SER A 179 -12.46 -4.72 1.79
CA SER A 179 -11.35 -5.62 1.45
C SER A 179 -11.85 -6.95 0.89
N HIS A 180 -12.89 -7.53 1.50
CA HIS A 180 -13.55 -8.75 1.06
C HIS A 180 -14.18 -8.59 -0.33
N TYR A 181 -14.99 -7.55 -0.55
CA TYR A 181 -15.63 -7.32 -1.85
C TYR A 181 -14.60 -7.13 -2.97
N LEU A 182 -13.51 -6.40 -2.70
CA LEU A 182 -12.45 -6.21 -3.67
C LEU A 182 -11.66 -7.52 -3.91
N ASN A 183 -11.46 -8.33 -2.88
CA ASN A 183 -10.85 -9.65 -3.01
C ASN A 183 -11.68 -10.59 -3.91
N GLU A 184 -13.01 -10.58 -3.80
CA GLU A 184 -13.90 -11.33 -4.71
C GLU A 184 -13.74 -10.89 -6.18
N VAL A 185 -13.59 -9.59 -6.41
CA VAL A 185 -13.33 -9.06 -7.76
C VAL A 185 -11.96 -9.52 -8.27
N VAL A 186 -10.92 -9.45 -7.45
CA VAL A 186 -9.58 -9.93 -7.81
C VAL A 186 -9.59 -11.43 -8.11
N ASN A 187 -10.32 -12.23 -7.32
CA ASN A 187 -10.48 -13.67 -7.54
C ASN A 187 -11.14 -13.96 -8.90
N ARG A 188 -12.24 -13.25 -9.23
CA ARG A 188 -12.91 -13.39 -10.53
C ARG A 188 -12.00 -13.03 -11.72
N TYR A 189 -11.18 -11.98 -11.61
CA TYR A 189 -10.37 -11.46 -12.72
C TYR A 189 -8.88 -11.79 -12.58
N SER A 190 -8.51 -12.82 -11.80
CA SER A 190 -7.11 -13.16 -11.55
C SER A 190 -6.34 -13.56 -12.81
N GLY A 191 -7.03 -14.05 -13.84
CA GLY A 191 -6.44 -14.34 -15.15
C GLY A 191 -6.14 -13.09 -16.00
N THR A 192 -6.72 -11.94 -15.66
CA THR A 192 -6.53 -10.64 -16.33
C THR A 192 -5.54 -9.76 -15.58
N ILE A 193 -5.53 -9.84 -14.25
CA ILE A 193 -4.65 -9.05 -13.38
C ILE A 193 -3.26 -9.69 -13.34
N ALA A 194 -2.26 -8.97 -13.87
CA ALA A 194 -0.88 -9.45 -13.89
C ALA A 194 -0.16 -9.21 -12.54
N ALA A 195 -0.41 -8.06 -11.90
CA ALA A 195 0.14 -7.71 -10.59
C ALA A 195 -0.63 -6.55 -9.95
N MET A 196 -0.48 -6.42 -8.63
CA MET A 196 -1.03 -5.29 -7.87
C MET A 196 0.11 -4.59 -7.12
N PHE A 197 0.08 -3.26 -7.03
CA PHE A 197 1.17 -2.47 -6.45
C PHE A 197 0.66 -1.47 -5.42
N TYR A 198 1.28 -1.48 -4.24
CA TYR A 198 0.89 -0.69 -3.08
C TYR A 198 2.10 -0.09 -2.36
N GLY A 199 1.82 0.78 -1.39
CA GLY A 199 2.80 1.38 -0.48
C GLY A 199 2.28 1.38 0.96
N HIS A 200 2.10 2.58 1.54
CA HIS A 200 1.53 2.86 2.87
C HIS A 200 2.33 2.34 4.07
N THR A 201 2.62 1.04 4.12
CA THR A 201 3.27 0.40 5.27
C THR A 201 4.73 0.81 5.48
N HIS A 202 5.31 1.51 4.51
CA HIS A 202 6.73 1.88 4.43
C HIS A 202 7.71 0.69 4.44
N ARG A 203 7.24 -0.55 4.36
CA ARG A 203 8.06 -1.77 4.47
C ARG A 203 8.18 -2.51 3.13
N ASP A 204 9.25 -3.26 2.96
CA ASP A 204 9.50 -4.08 1.76
C ASP A 204 8.86 -5.46 1.90
N HIS A 205 7.61 -5.63 1.44
CA HIS A 205 6.90 -6.92 1.56
C HIS A 205 5.88 -7.14 0.44
N PHE A 206 5.06 -8.18 0.58
CA PHE A 206 4.05 -8.59 -0.38
C PHE A 206 2.86 -9.24 0.33
N GLN A 207 1.72 -9.33 -0.36
CA GLN A 207 0.56 -10.09 0.07
C GLN A 207 0.07 -10.99 -1.07
N ILE A 208 -0.39 -12.19 -0.74
CA ILE A 208 -0.89 -13.16 -1.72
C ILE A 208 -2.41 -13.26 -1.62
N THR A 209 -3.09 -13.09 -2.76
CA THR A 209 -4.51 -13.43 -2.91
C THR A 209 -4.65 -14.91 -3.26
N TYR A 210 -5.56 -15.60 -2.58
CA TYR A 210 -5.85 -17.02 -2.82
C TYR A 210 -7.29 -17.21 -3.33
N ALA A 211 -7.50 -18.26 -4.12
CA ALA A 211 -8.84 -18.70 -4.54
C ALA A 211 -9.70 -19.15 -3.36
N ASP A 212 -9.06 -19.75 -2.35
CA ASP A 212 -9.65 -20.16 -1.07
C ASP A 212 -8.68 -19.75 0.05
N SER A 213 -9.05 -18.73 0.82
CA SER A 213 -8.24 -18.21 1.91
C SER A 213 -8.18 -19.14 3.13
N SER A 214 -9.08 -20.12 3.23
CA SER A 214 -9.08 -21.14 4.28
C SER A 214 -8.13 -22.29 3.95
N ASN A 215 -7.78 -22.47 2.68
CA ASN A 215 -6.86 -23.50 2.20
C ASN A 215 -5.77 -22.91 1.29
N ARG A 216 -4.89 -22.12 1.91
CA ARG A 216 -3.78 -21.41 1.26
C ARG A 216 -2.73 -22.42 0.81
N SER A 217 -2.54 -22.54 -0.50
CA SER A 217 -1.61 -23.50 -1.09
C SER A 217 -1.01 -22.95 -2.38
N PHE A 218 0.08 -23.56 -2.83
CA PHE A 218 0.72 -23.26 -4.11
C PHE A 218 -0.28 -23.21 -5.28
N SER A 219 -1.20 -24.17 -5.37
CA SER A 219 -2.15 -24.28 -6.49
C SER A 219 -3.30 -23.26 -6.43
N ASN A 220 -3.59 -22.71 -5.24
CA ASN A 220 -4.67 -21.75 -5.04
C ASN A 220 -4.18 -20.30 -4.97
N ALA A 221 -2.87 -20.05 -5.09
CA ALA A 221 -2.31 -18.70 -5.11
C ALA A 221 -2.59 -18.03 -6.47
N LEU A 222 -3.25 -16.87 -6.46
CA LEU A 222 -3.77 -16.21 -7.66
C LEU A 222 -2.97 -14.98 -8.09
N VAL A 223 -2.86 -13.98 -7.20
CA VAL A 223 -2.26 -12.68 -7.53
C VAL A 223 -1.36 -12.19 -6.40
N THR A 224 -0.20 -11.65 -6.76
CA THR A 224 0.71 -10.98 -5.82
C THR A 224 0.40 -9.49 -5.76
N SER A 225 0.19 -8.99 -4.55
CA SER A 225 0.24 -7.57 -4.22
C SER A 225 1.65 -7.24 -3.73
N TYR A 226 2.38 -6.42 -4.47
CA TYR A 226 3.71 -5.95 -4.10
C TYR A 226 3.61 -4.66 -3.30
N ILE A 227 4.20 -4.63 -2.11
CA ILE A 227 4.24 -3.45 -1.26
C ILE A 227 5.65 -2.83 -1.35
N GLY A 228 5.72 -1.64 -1.94
CA GLY A 228 6.94 -0.86 -2.12
C GLY A 228 7.46 -0.30 -0.79
N PRO A 229 8.79 -0.20 -0.59
CA PRO A 229 9.34 0.44 0.59
C PRO A 229 9.23 1.97 0.45
N SER A 230 9.44 2.69 1.53
CA SER A 230 9.37 4.16 1.50
C SER A 230 10.68 4.82 1.08
N LEU A 231 10.56 5.96 0.40
CA LEU A 231 11.66 6.93 0.26
C LEU A 231 11.96 7.63 1.59
N THR A 232 10.92 7.93 2.38
CA THR A 232 11.10 8.50 3.72
C THR A 232 11.86 7.52 4.64
N PRO A 233 12.82 8.01 5.46
CA PRO A 233 13.63 7.16 6.32
C PRO A 233 12.91 6.66 7.60
N MET A 234 11.62 6.96 7.77
CA MET A 234 10.89 6.69 9.03
C MET A 234 10.90 5.21 9.43
N SER A 235 10.87 4.28 8.47
CA SER A 235 10.80 2.83 8.75
C SER A 235 12.00 2.04 8.22
N GLY A 236 13.06 2.72 7.81
CA GLY A 236 14.29 2.10 7.32
C GLY A 236 15.07 2.96 6.32
N MET A 237 16.03 2.37 5.62
CA MET A 237 16.83 3.11 4.63
C MET A 237 15.96 3.67 3.49
N PRO A 238 16.12 4.93 3.08
CA PRO A 238 15.46 5.49 1.90
C PRO A 238 15.62 4.56 0.70
N SER A 239 14.52 4.16 0.08
CA SER A 239 14.53 3.12 -0.96
C SER A 239 13.53 3.41 -2.08
N PHE A 240 13.82 2.86 -3.27
CA PHE A 240 12.86 2.73 -4.37
C PHE A 240 12.98 1.33 -4.98
N ARG A 241 11.95 0.90 -5.72
CA ARG A 241 11.93 -0.42 -6.37
C ARG A 241 11.81 -0.32 -7.88
N VAL A 242 12.49 -1.24 -8.55
CA VAL A 242 12.40 -1.48 -10.00
C VAL A 242 11.82 -2.86 -10.20
N TYR A 243 10.85 -2.98 -11.12
CA TYR A 243 10.29 -4.26 -11.54
C TYR A 243 10.70 -4.55 -12.98
N ASP A 244 11.36 -5.68 -13.18
CA ASP A 244 11.53 -6.26 -14.52
C ASP A 244 10.28 -7.05 -14.85
N VAL A 245 9.73 -6.89 -16.06
CA VAL A 245 8.44 -7.46 -16.44
C VAL A 245 8.51 -8.11 -17.81
N ASP A 246 7.71 -9.14 -18.03
CA ASP A 246 7.58 -9.76 -19.34
C ASP A 246 6.87 -8.78 -20.31
N PRO A 247 7.41 -8.52 -21.51
CA PRO A 247 6.84 -7.53 -22.42
C PRO A 247 5.52 -7.96 -23.06
N VAL A 248 5.13 -9.23 -22.93
CA VAL A 248 3.87 -9.79 -23.48
C VAL A 248 2.85 -9.95 -22.38
N THR A 249 3.19 -10.67 -21.29
CA THR A 249 2.25 -10.98 -20.21
C THR A 249 2.17 -9.88 -19.16
N PHE A 250 3.15 -8.98 -19.12
CA PHE A 250 3.34 -8.01 -18.04
C PHE A 250 3.46 -8.67 -16.66
N ALA A 251 3.77 -9.96 -16.59
CA ALA A 251 4.07 -10.59 -15.30
C ALA A 251 5.41 -10.09 -14.77
N VAL A 252 5.52 -9.97 -13.45
CA VAL A 252 6.77 -9.56 -12.78
C VAL A 252 7.80 -10.69 -12.92
N LEU A 253 8.92 -10.38 -13.56
CA LEU A 253 10.07 -11.26 -13.69
C LEU A 253 11.06 -11.07 -12.55
N ASP A 254 11.27 -9.85 -12.07
CA ASP A 254 12.11 -9.58 -10.91
C ASP A 254 11.67 -8.28 -10.21
N ALA A 255 12.03 -8.16 -8.94
CA ALA A 255 11.81 -6.97 -8.14
C ALA A 255 13.14 -6.60 -7.46
N THR A 256 13.77 -5.53 -7.94
CA THR A 256 15.06 -5.05 -7.43
C THR A 256 14.86 -3.80 -6.57
N THR A 257 15.18 -3.89 -5.29
CA THR A 257 15.16 -2.75 -4.37
C THR A 257 16.53 -2.06 -4.39
N TYR A 258 16.52 -0.74 -4.55
CA TYR A 258 17.69 0.12 -4.37
C TYR A 258 17.52 0.93 -3.10
N SER A 259 18.57 1.01 -2.28
CA SER A 259 18.55 1.78 -1.04
C SER A 259 19.74 2.74 -0.96
N ALA A 260 19.58 3.80 -0.17
CA ALA A 260 20.65 4.71 0.20
C ALA A 260 20.93 4.56 1.70
N ASP A 261 22.19 4.29 2.03
CA ASP A 261 22.63 4.11 3.41
C ASP A 261 22.75 5.46 4.13
N MET A 262 21.77 5.77 4.98
CA MET A 262 21.73 7.01 5.75
C MET A 262 22.71 7.04 6.92
N THR A 263 23.35 5.91 7.25
CA THR A 263 24.39 5.84 8.30
C THR A 263 25.77 6.19 7.77
N SER A 264 25.92 6.32 6.45
CA SER A 264 27.19 6.72 5.84
C SER A 264 27.59 8.15 6.25
N ASP A 265 28.84 8.34 6.66
CA ASP A 265 29.41 9.64 7.03
C ASP A 265 29.25 10.72 5.93
N THR A 266 29.15 10.30 4.67
CA THR A 266 28.98 11.22 3.54
C THR A 266 27.53 11.51 3.18
N TYR A 267 26.54 10.84 3.78
CA TYR A 267 25.13 10.97 3.40
C TYR A 267 24.63 12.42 3.50
N GLN A 268 24.95 13.11 4.60
CA GLN A 268 24.51 14.49 4.85
C GLN A 268 25.34 15.54 4.12
N THR A 269 26.56 15.21 3.68
CA THR A 269 27.50 16.17 3.07
C THR A 269 27.58 16.06 1.56
N GLN A 270 27.45 14.85 1.01
CA GLN A 270 27.52 14.56 -0.43
C GLN A 270 26.18 14.11 -1.00
N GLY A 271 25.19 13.82 -0.14
CA GLY A 271 23.88 13.32 -0.53
C GLY A 271 23.82 11.77 -0.61
N PRO A 272 22.63 11.23 -0.92
CA PRO A 272 22.39 9.79 -0.91
C PRO A 272 23.11 9.09 -2.07
N VAL A 273 23.87 8.03 -1.76
CA VAL A 273 24.42 7.09 -2.75
C VAL A 273 23.50 5.88 -2.86
N TRP A 274 22.87 5.71 -4.02
CA TRP A 274 21.92 4.64 -4.28
C TRP A 274 22.64 3.39 -4.77
N LYS A 275 22.40 2.25 -4.13
CA LYS A 275 22.98 0.94 -4.50
C LYS A 275 21.91 -0.12 -4.57
N LYS A 276 22.12 -1.15 -5.41
CA LYS A 276 21.28 -2.36 -5.40
C LYS A 276 21.35 -2.96 -4.00
N TYR A 277 20.22 -3.01 -3.32
CA TYR A 277 20.11 -3.62 -1.99
C TYR A 277 19.91 -5.13 -2.15
N TYR A 278 18.93 -5.56 -2.95
CA TYR A 278 18.75 -6.96 -3.35
C TYR A 278 17.89 -7.07 -4.62
N SER A 279 17.98 -8.22 -5.30
CA SER A 279 16.99 -8.69 -6.29
C SER A 279 16.19 -9.84 -5.68
N ALA A 280 14.87 -9.81 -5.83
CA ALA A 280 13.99 -10.86 -5.33
C ALA A 280 14.32 -12.22 -5.96
N LYS A 281 14.54 -12.27 -7.28
CA LYS A 281 14.89 -13.51 -7.98
C LYS A 281 16.25 -14.05 -7.56
N GLU A 282 17.26 -13.19 -7.43
CA GLU A 282 18.60 -13.57 -6.96
C GLU A 282 18.55 -14.14 -5.54
N THR A 283 17.72 -13.54 -4.67
CA THR A 283 17.67 -13.87 -3.23
C THR A 283 16.79 -15.09 -2.95
N TYR A 284 15.59 -15.12 -3.53
CA TYR A 284 14.56 -16.11 -3.20
C TYR A 284 14.45 -17.23 -4.24
N GLY A 285 14.87 -17.00 -5.48
CA GLY A 285 14.89 -18.03 -6.54
C GLY A 285 15.60 -19.32 -6.11
N PRO A 286 16.82 -19.27 -5.56
CA PRO A 286 17.54 -20.44 -5.06
C PRO A 286 16.87 -21.18 -3.90
N LEU A 287 15.93 -20.55 -3.19
CA LEU A 287 15.24 -21.13 -2.03
C LEU A 287 14.05 -22.03 -2.43
N THR A 288 13.64 -21.98 -3.69
CA THR A 288 12.54 -22.80 -4.22
C THR A 288 13.04 -24.18 -4.68
N ASN A 289 12.12 -25.15 -4.79
CA ASN A 289 12.42 -26.48 -5.30
C ASN A 289 11.41 -26.89 -6.39
N PRO A 290 11.82 -26.97 -7.67
CA PRO A 290 13.16 -26.66 -8.19
C PRO A 290 13.49 -25.15 -8.09
N PRO A 291 14.79 -24.76 -8.07
CA PRO A 291 15.18 -23.36 -8.04
C PRO A 291 14.65 -22.55 -9.25
N LEU A 292 13.98 -21.43 -8.97
CA LEU A 292 13.45 -20.49 -9.96
C LEU A 292 14.42 -19.32 -10.15
N THR A 293 15.51 -19.58 -10.87
CA THR A 293 16.58 -18.58 -11.13
C THR A 293 16.66 -18.13 -12.59
N HIS A 294 15.84 -18.70 -13.47
CA HIS A 294 15.83 -18.34 -14.88
C HIS A 294 15.38 -16.88 -15.06
N PRO A 295 16.10 -16.04 -15.84
CA PRO A 295 15.78 -14.62 -15.98
C PRO A 295 14.35 -14.34 -16.42
N HIS A 296 13.81 -15.16 -17.32
CA HIS A 296 12.45 -15.03 -17.86
C HIS A 296 11.37 -15.83 -17.10
N ALA A 297 11.71 -16.47 -15.97
CA ALA A 297 10.68 -17.13 -15.16
C ALA A 297 9.89 -16.11 -14.33
N GLU A 298 8.57 -16.16 -14.37
CA GLU A 298 7.73 -15.21 -13.65
C GLU A 298 7.74 -15.47 -12.13
N LEU A 299 7.73 -14.40 -11.33
CA LEU A 299 7.56 -14.44 -9.87
C LEU A 299 6.07 -14.52 -9.52
N THR A 300 5.43 -15.63 -9.90
CA THR A 300 3.99 -15.85 -9.71
C THR A 300 3.58 -15.84 -8.23
N ALA A 301 2.28 -15.72 -7.95
CA ALA A 301 1.76 -15.85 -6.58
C ALA A 301 2.16 -17.19 -5.92
N ALA A 302 2.24 -18.26 -6.72
CA ALA A 302 2.67 -19.58 -6.28
C ALA A 302 4.17 -19.62 -5.92
N PHE A 303 5.02 -18.88 -6.64
CA PHE A 303 6.42 -18.68 -6.24
C PHE A 303 6.51 -18.06 -4.85
N TRP A 304 5.80 -16.96 -4.61
CA TRP A 304 5.80 -16.28 -3.30
C TRP A 304 5.23 -17.16 -2.19
N HIS A 305 4.22 -17.99 -2.49
CA HIS A 305 3.73 -18.99 -1.54
C HIS A 305 4.84 -19.97 -1.11
N ASN A 306 5.60 -20.53 -2.05
CA ASN A 306 6.72 -21.42 -1.72
C ASN A 306 7.79 -20.73 -0.87
N ILE A 307 8.04 -19.43 -1.10
CA ILE A 307 8.95 -18.65 -0.24
C ILE A 307 8.42 -18.57 1.19
N THR A 308 7.12 -18.35 1.36
CA THR A 308 6.52 -18.36 2.70
C THR A 308 6.57 -19.74 3.37
N GLU A 309 6.44 -20.85 2.63
CA GLU A 309 6.67 -22.21 3.18
C GLU A 309 8.14 -22.43 3.57
N ARG A 310 9.07 -21.83 2.83
CA ARG A 310 10.49 -21.88 3.20
C ARG A 310 10.72 -21.17 4.53
N PHE A 311 10.06 -20.04 4.78
CA PHE A 311 10.18 -19.31 6.05
C PHE A 311 9.70 -20.12 7.26
N GLU A 312 8.75 -21.04 7.08
CA GLU A 312 8.27 -21.93 8.16
C GLU A 312 9.37 -22.92 8.58
N THR A 313 10.22 -23.35 7.64
CA THR A 313 11.22 -24.42 7.86
C THR A 313 12.67 -23.94 7.92
N ASP A 314 12.94 -22.68 7.56
CA ASP A 314 14.28 -22.08 7.55
C ASP A 314 14.26 -20.73 8.26
N GLN A 315 14.66 -20.75 9.53
CA GLN A 315 14.72 -19.56 10.37
C GLN A 315 15.64 -18.49 9.79
N LYS A 316 16.77 -18.87 9.18
CA LYS A 316 17.71 -17.89 8.61
C LYS A 316 17.08 -17.17 7.42
N ALA A 317 16.38 -17.91 6.55
CA ALA A 317 15.69 -17.31 5.41
C ALA A 317 14.62 -16.30 5.87
N PHE A 318 13.88 -16.63 6.92
CA PHE A 318 12.89 -15.74 7.54
C PHE A 318 13.54 -14.51 8.19
N ASP A 319 14.58 -14.69 8.99
CA ASP A 319 15.32 -13.61 9.66
C ASP A 319 15.92 -12.62 8.65
N ASP A 320 16.52 -13.15 7.58
CA ASP A 320 17.05 -12.37 6.48
C ASP A 320 15.92 -11.58 5.78
N PHE A 321 14.71 -12.16 5.65
CA PHE A 321 13.52 -11.48 5.11
C PHE A 321 13.05 -10.35 6.03
N MET A 322 12.97 -10.59 7.34
CA MET A 322 12.62 -9.57 8.33
C MET A 322 13.57 -8.36 8.27
N LEU A 323 14.88 -8.60 8.13
CA LEU A 323 15.86 -7.54 7.94
C LEU A 323 15.62 -6.77 6.63
N ARG A 324 15.29 -7.46 5.53
CA ARG A 324 14.98 -6.83 4.24
C ARG A 324 13.71 -5.98 4.29
N MET A 325 12.68 -6.37 5.05
CA MET A 325 11.48 -5.55 5.23
C MET A 325 11.79 -4.14 5.74
N SER A 326 12.80 -4.02 6.63
CA SER A 326 13.31 -2.73 7.14
C SER A 326 14.46 -2.13 6.32
N ARG A 327 14.77 -2.73 5.16
CA ARG A 327 15.90 -2.38 4.27
C ARG A 327 17.24 -2.29 5.00
N GLY A 328 17.47 -3.23 5.92
CA GLY A 328 18.73 -3.33 6.67
C GLY A 328 18.83 -2.41 7.89
N TRP A 329 17.75 -1.73 8.29
CA TRP A 329 17.80 -0.76 9.39
C TRP A 329 17.73 -1.42 10.77
N LYS A 330 16.64 -2.14 11.07
CA LYS A 330 16.46 -2.80 12.37
C LYS A 330 15.83 -4.17 12.13
N GLN A 331 16.55 -5.20 12.52
CA GLN A 331 15.98 -6.54 12.66
C GLN A 331 15.20 -6.59 13.97
N LEU A 332 13.90 -6.82 13.90
CA LEU A 332 13.10 -7.11 15.08
C LEU A 332 13.38 -8.54 15.53
N GLU A 333 13.62 -8.74 16.83
CA GLU A 333 13.61 -10.09 17.40
C GLU A 333 12.21 -10.66 17.28
N CYS A 334 12.09 -11.81 16.60
CA CYS A 334 10.81 -12.41 16.27
C CYS A 334 10.81 -13.85 16.79
N ASN A 335 9.99 -14.10 17.82
CA ASN A 335 9.78 -15.45 18.34
C ASN A 335 8.89 -16.28 17.37
N GLU A 336 8.58 -17.52 17.74
CA GLU A 336 7.77 -18.41 16.90
C GLU A 336 6.38 -17.84 16.58
N ASP A 337 5.67 -17.31 17.58
CA ASP A 337 4.36 -16.66 17.38
C ASP A 337 4.44 -15.47 16.41
N CYS A 338 5.48 -14.64 16.55
CA CYS A 338 5.75 -13.54 15.63
C CYS A 338 6.01 -14.07 14.22
N ARG A 339 6.81 -15.13 14.06
CA ARG A 339 7.10 -15.73 12.76
C ARG A 339 5.84 -16.24 12.07
N GLU A 340 5.01 -16.99 12.79
CA GLU A 340 3.73 -17.48 12.28
C GLU A 340 2.81 -16.32 11.85
N THR A 341 2.75 -15.27 12.67
CA THR A 341 1.95 -14.07 12.37
C THR A 341 2.45 -13.35 11.12
N GLN A 342 3.76 -13.12 10.99
CA GLN A 342 4.37 -12.48 9.82
C GLN A 342 4.15 -13.29 8.55
N ILE A 343 4.35 -14.61 8.60
CA ILE A 343 4.09 -15.50 7.46
C ILE A 343 2.61 -15.47 7.07
N CYS A 344 1.70 -15.47 8.04
CA CYS A 344 0.28 -15.35 7.76
C CYS A 344 -0.07 -14.01 7.08
N GLN A 345 0.51 -12.89 7.52
CA GLN A 345 0.31 -11.57 6.91
C GLN A 345 0.71 -11.56 5.43
N LEU A 346 1.84 -12.18 5.08
CA LEU A 346 2.27 -12.32 3.67
C LEU A 346 1.28 -13.16 2.84
N ARG A 347 0.59 -14.11 3.49
CA ARG A 347 -0.44 -14.97 2.89
C ARG A 347 -1.87 -14.39 3.05
N ALA A 348 -2.02 -13.12 3.41
CA ALA A 348 -3.32 -12.49 3.63
C ALA A 348 -3.43 -11.16 2.86
N ALA A 349 -3.97 -11.22 1.63
CA ALA A 349 -4.33 -10.01 0.85
C ALA A 349 -5.75 -9.50 1.13
N ARG A 350 -6.45 -10.10 2.11
CA ARG A 350 -7.77 -9.71 2.59
C ARG A 350 -7.69 -9.45 4.09
N SER A 351 -8.20 -8.33 4.57
CA SER A 351 -7.92 -7.87 5.94
C SER A 351 -8.53 -8.74 7.03
N GLU A 352 -9.64 -9.43 6.75
CA GLU A 352 -10.22 -10.40 7.69
C GLU A 352 -9.38 -11.69 7.84
N ASP A 353 -8.50 -11.97 6.87
CA ASP A 353 -7.57 -13.11 6.90
C ASP A 353 -6.21 -12.74 7.52
N ASN A 354 -6.03 -11.46 7.88
CA ASN A 354 -4.84 -10.97 8.53
C ASN A 354 -4.77 -11.52 9.96
N CYS A 355 -3.71 -12.28 10.26
CA CYS A 355 -3.54 -12.92 11.57
C CYS A 355 -3.09 -11.95 12.68
N ASP A 356 -2.84 -10.68 12.38
CA ASP A 356 -2.66 -9.65 13.41
C ASP A 356 -4.03 -9.17 13.88
N VAL A 357 -4.62 -9.96 14.79
CA VAL A 357 -5.89 -9.64 15.43
C VAL A 357 -5.63 -8.65 16.56
N PRO A 358 -6.23 -7.44 16.54
CA PRO A 358 -6.06 -6.48 17.62
C PRO A 358 -6.48 -7.09 18.96
N THR A 359 -5.52 -7.37 19.85
CA THR A 359 -5.83 -7.80 21.21
C THR A 359 -6.33 -6.61 22.01
N LEU A 360 -7.56 -6.65 22.51
CA LEU A 360 -8.07 -5.70 23.51
C LEU A 360 -7.26 -5.88 24.81
N GLY A 361 -6.22 -5.06 24.98
CA GLY A 361 -5.32 -5.13 26.13
C GLY A 361 -4.53 -3.83 26.34
N ILE A 362 -4.36 -3.46 27.61
CA ILE A 362 -3.64 -2.25 28.03
C ILE A 362 -2.14 -2.51 27.93
N TYR A 363 -1.58 -2.52 26.72
CA TYR A 363 -0.13 -2.49 26.54
C TYR A 363 0.33 -1.02 26.50
N TYR A 364 0.66 -0.49 27.67
CA TYR A 364 1.51 0.69 27.79
C TYR A 364 2.93 0.31 27.33
N GLN A 365 3.16 0.20 26.03
CA GLN A 365 4.52 0.35 25.52
C GLN A 365 4.81 1.85 25.47
N ARG A 366 5.70 2.25 26.36
CA ARG A 366 6.27 3.59 26.43
C ARG A 366 6.89 3.87 25.05
N ARG A 367 6.45 4.95 24.39
CA ARG A 367 6.86 5.40 23.06
C ARG A 367 8.29 5.95 23.02
N MET A 368 9.23 5.30 23.70
CA MET A 368 10.64 5.67 23.73
C MET A 368 11.49 4.45 23.37
N GLU A 369 12.14 4.57 22.23
CA GLU A 369 13.34 3.87 21.77
C GLU A 369 13.26 2.44 21.20
N ASP A 370 12.21 1.63 21.42
CA ASP A 370 12.34 0.18 21.07
C ASP A 370 11.27 -0.52 20.22
N SER A 371 10.16 0.11 19.83
CA SER A 371 9.14 -0.55 18.97
C SER A 371 9.04 0.08 17.57
N SER A 372 9.76 -0.50 16.59
CA SER A 372 9.52 -0.22 15.17
C SER A 372 8.25 -0.90 14.64
N GLU A 373 7.51 -1.60 15.50
CA GLU A 373 6.24 -2.25 15.17
C GLU A 373 5.09 -1.27 14.91
N ARG A 374 5.21 0.03 15.23
CA ARG A 374 4.05 0.95 15.23
C ARG A 374 4.33 2.38 14.74
N ASP A 375 5.20 2.55 13.77
CA ASP A 375 5.17 3.76 12.93
C ASP A 375 4.10 3.57 11.85
N GLU A 376 2.84 3.51 12.27
CA GLU A 376 1.69 3.44 11.36
C GLU A 376 1.38 4.83 10.82
N CYS A 377 1.33 4.95 9.49
CA CYS A 377 0.88 6.16 8.80
C CYS A 377 -0.51 6.57 9.30
N GLY A 378 -0.59 7.66 10.05
CA GLY A 378 -1.87 8.28 10.40
C GLY A 378 -2.61 7.73 11.62
N ILE A 379 -2.01 6.88 12.48
CA ILE A 379 -2.61 6.62 13.80
C ILE A 379 -2.35 7.80 14.73
N SER A 380 -3.42 8.56 14.99
CA SER A 380 -3.41 9.56 16.06
C SER A 380 -3.15 8.87 17.41
N VAL A 381 -2.30 9.48 18.24
CA VAL A 381 -2.12 9.09 19.65
C VAL A 381 -3.48 8.98 20.36
N ILE A 382 -4.47 9.77 19.92
CA ILE A 382 -5.84 9.75 20.42
C ILE A 382 -6.55 8.42 20.13
N GLN A 383 -6.32 7.73 19.02
CA GLN A 383 -6.97 6.44 18.73
C GLN A 383 -6.44 5.33 19.65
N ALA A 384 -5.13 5.28 19.88
CA ALA A 384 -4.53 4.38 20.87
C ALA A 384 -5.00 4.72 22.30
N THR A 385 -5.14 6.02 22.61
CA THR A 385 -5.63 6.51 23.90
C THR A 385 -7.12 6.26 24.10
N LEU A 386 -7.95 6.44 23.07
CA LEU A 386 -9.39 6.16 23.07
C LEU A 386 -9.64 4.66 23.21
N SER A 387 -8.89 3.82 22.49
CA SER A 387 -8.99 2.36 22.65
C SER A 387 -8.64 1.92 24.08
N ALA A 388 -7.64 2.55 24.69
CA ALA A 388 -7.31 2.36 26.11
C ALA A 388 -8.40 2.89 27.06
N LEU A 389 -9.04 4.02 26.72
CA LEU A 389 -10.11 4.64 27.51
C LEU A 389 -11.43 3.86 27.45
N VAL A 390 -11.80 3.35 26.27
CA VAL A 390 -13.01 2.55 26.01
C VAL A 390 -12.97 1.21 26.75
N SER A 391 -11.79 0.68 27.08
CA SER A 391 -11.67 -0.52 27.94
C SER A 391 -12.16 -0.31 29.38
N LYS A 392 -12.40 0.93 29.82
CA LYS A 392 -13.01 1.26 31.11
C LYS A 392 -14.49 1.52 30.96
N LYS A 393 -15.30 0.65 31.56
CA LYS A 393 -16.78 0.67 31.53
C LYS A 393 -17.39 2.07 31.78
N GLY A 394 -16.83 2.86 32.71
CA GLY A 394 -17.33 4.21 33.02
C GLY A 394 -17.06 5.28 31.96
N VAL A 395 -16.03 5.12 31.12
CA VAL A 395 -15.73 6.07 30.04
C VAL A 395 -16.61 5.82 28.83
N LEU A 396 -16.98 4.54 28.60
CA LEU A 396 -17.92 4.14 27.56
C LEU A 396 -19.33 4.71 27.81
N GLU A 397 -19.76 4.76 29.07
CA GLU A 397 -20.99 5.41 29.51
C GLU A 397 -20.94 6.94 29.36
N MET A 398 -19.80 7.59 29.64
CA MET A 398 -19.59 9.02 29.39
C MET A 398 -19.60 9.37 27.89
N LEU A 399 -18.94 8.57 27.05
CA LEU A 399 -18.91 8.74 25.60
C LEU A 399 -20.30 8.54 24.98
N GLN A 400 -21.06 7.55 25.45
CA GLN A 400 -22.47 7.40 25.09
C GLN A 400 -23.31 8.60 25.52
N GLY A 401 -23.09 9.14 26.73
CA GLY A 401 -23.79 10.33 27.21
C GLY A 401 -23.53 11.58 26.36
N LEU A 402 -22.27 11.80 25.98
CA LEU A 402 -21.83 12.90 25.12
C LEU A 402 -22.36 12.77 23.68
N LEU A 403 -22.30 11.58 23.08
CA LEU A 403 -22.77 11.33 21.70
C LEU A 403 -24.30 11.32 21.58
N LEU A 404 -25.02 11.02 22.68
CA LEU A 404 -26.48 11.04 22.73
C LEU A 404 -27.06 12.37 23.23
N GLY A 405 -26.23 13.41 23.39
CA GLY A 405 -26.66 14.75 23.76
C GLY A 405 -27.32 14.84 25.14
N LYS A 406 -26.97 13.95 26.08
CA LYS A 406 -27.44 14.06 27.47
C LYS A 406 -26.46 14.94 28.25
N ASN A 407 -26.96 16.06 28.78
CA ASN A 407 -26.24 16.91 29.72
C ASN A 407 -25.81 16.08 30.93
N LEU A 408 -24.53 15.71 30.98
CA LEU A 408 -23.88 15.17 32.16
C LEU A 408 -23.34 16.33 32.97
N GLU A 409 -23.96 16.60 34.12
CA GLU A 409 -23.36 17.43 35.16
C GLU A 409 -22.09 16.72 35.65
N LEU A 410 -20.94 17.32 35.37
CA LEU A 410 -19.66 16.92 35.95
C LEU A 410 -19.63 17.46 37.38
N PHE A 411 -19.64 16.56 38.37
CA PHE A 411 -19.47 16.91 39.78
C PHE A 411 -18.07 17.51 40.05
N ASP A 412 -18.03 18.44 41.02
CA ASP A 412 -16.93 19.31 41.48
C ASP A 412 -15.53 18.69 41.59
#